data_AF-M0ART2-F1
#
_entry.id   AF-M0ART2-F1
#
_cell.length_a   1.000
_cell.length_b   1.000
_cell.length_c   1.000
_cell.angle_alpha   90.00
_cell.angle_beta   90.00
_cell.angle_gamma   90.00
#
_symmetry.space_group_name_H-M   'P 1'
#
loop_
_entity.id
_entity.type
_entity.pdbx_description
1 polymer ?
#
loop_
_entity_poly.entity_id
_entity_poly.type
_entity_poly.pdbx_seq_one_letter_code
_entity_poly.pdbx_strand_id
1 'polypeptide(L)'
;MSGLDATTNQPDNSFAKETQIEGSTSPSTSTESVGTTDVDSQEIELETYFLDLGILEPCKDEDDLCLTEDFSTAWSEQIDQFNDEDISADQAADAFGFDTTDDKYETETHGDAQVLYQGSGVIGKWPSRAALITDLGAAAVIETIDSDWKEYDPQEKGQLLNGLRLFFEVCPGDSGAVEFNEETVESCCQSHDVLAVTCADSGERLFEHSLDELQ
;
A
#
# COMPACT_ATOMS: atom_id res chain seq x y z
N MET A 1 48.41 -37.77 -35.31
CA MET A 1 49.45 -36.79 -35.74
C MET A 1 49.37 -35.65 -34.75
N SER A 2 50.50 -35.18 -34.22
CA SER A 2 50.61 -34.22 -33.09
C SER A 2 50.03 -34.75 -31.75
N GLY A 3 50.58 -34.49 -30.56
CA GLY A 3 51.72 -33.64 -30.14
C GLY A 3 51.21 -32.35 -29.49
N LEU A 4 51.34 -32.08 -28.18
CA LEU A 4 52.43 -32.14 -27.18
C LEU A 4 52.93 -30.73 -26.83
N ASP A 5 53.47 -30.61 -25.61
CA ASP A 5 54.11 -29.44 -24.97
C ASP A 5 53.20 -28.24 -24.63
N ALA A 6 53.20 -27.56 -23.46
CA ALA A 6 53.99 -27.51 -22.21
C ALA A 6 54.81 -26.21 -21.97
N THR A 7 54.45 -25.52 -20.88
CA THR A 7 55.20 -24.57 -20.00
C THR A 7 56.46 -23.85 -20.48
N THR A 8 56.48 -22.50 -20.37
CA THR A 8 57.58 -21.59 -19.94
C THR A 8 57.13 -20.12 -20.15
N ASN A 9 57.51 -19.06 -19.42
CA ASN A 9 57.89 -18.77 -18.02
C ASN A 9 57.95 -17.22 -17.87
N GLN A 10 58.06 -16.68 -16.64
CA GLN A 10 58.34 -15.27 -16.30
C GLN A 10 59.85 -14.91 -16.48
N PRO A 11 60.41 -13.73 -16.08
CA PRO A 11 59.93 -12.59 -15.25
C PRO A 11 59.57 -11.35 -16.11
N ASP A 12 59.66 -10.04 -15.77
CA ASP A 12 60.14 -9.17 -14.65
C ASP A 12 59.36 -7.80 -14.78
N ASN A 13 59.42 -6.73 -13.93
CA ASN A 13 59.56 -6.52 -12.46
C ASN A 13 59.89 -5.02 -12.18
N SER A 14 59.48 -4.48 -11.01
CA SER A 14 59.76 -3.12 -10.48
C SER A 14 59.18 -1.92 -11.27
N PHE A 15 58.94 -0.72 -10.71
CA PHE A 15 59.34 -0.13 -9.42
C PHE A 15 58.14 0.33 -8.57
N ALA A 16 58.36 0.44 -7.25
CA ALA A 16 57.41 1.01 -6.28
C ALA A 16 57.91 2.37 -5.75
N LYS A 17 57.02 3.15 -5.10
CA LYS A 17 57.19 3.52 -3.68
C LYS A 17 55.91 4.08 -3.03
N GLU A 18 55.72 3.79 -1.74
CA GLU A 18 54.61 4.30 -0.91
C GLU A 18 54.66 5.82 -0.65
N THR A 19 53.56 6.35 -0.11
CA THR A 19 53.56 7.00 1.22
C THR A 19 52.19 6.84 1.88
N GLN A 20 52.16 6.49 3.17
CA GLN A 20 50.94 6.40 4.00
C GLN A 20 50.66 7.74 4.70
N ILE A 21 49.38 8.01 4.98
CA ILE A 21 48.96 8.86 6.12
C ILE A 21 47.69 8.23 6.73
N GLU A 22 47.77 7.80 7.99
CA GLU A 22 46.60 7.51 8.84
C GLU A 22 46.19 8.79 9.61
N GLY A 23 44.90 8.99 9.96
CA GLY A 23 44.51 10.29 10.52
C GLY A 23 43.09 10.54 11.06
N SER A 24 42.42 9.54 11.66
CA SER A 24 41.32 9.70 12.65
C SER A 24 40.00 10.43 12.31
N THR A 25 39.00 10.13 13.15
CA THR A 25 37.79 10.92 13.51
C THR A 25 36.50 10.71 12.70
N SER A 26 35.60 9.96 13.31
CA SER A 26 34.13 10.14 13.22
C SER A 26 33.64 10.72 14.57
N PRO A 27 32.40 11.24 14.67
CA PRO A 27 31.58 11.93 13.67
C PRO A 27 31.23 13.37 14.13
N SER A 28 30.52 14.13 13.28
CA SER A 28 29.70 15.28 13.67
C SER A 28 28.57 15.37 12.63
N THR A 29 27.33 15.08 12.99
CA THR A 29 26.41 16.01 13.67
C THR A 29 26.19 17.27 12.84
N SER A 30 25.40 17.12 11.77
CA SER A 30 24.62 18.22 11.20
C SER A 30 23.26 18.20 11.89
N THR A 31 23.03 19.19 12.76
CA THR A 31 21.70 19.56 13.24
C THR A 31 21.17 20.68 12.35
N GLU A 32 19.85 20.92 12.39
CA GLU A 32 19.08 21.85 11.54
C GLU A 32 18.80 21.30 10.13
N SER A 33 17.63 21.57 9.54
CA SER A 33 16.55 22.47 9.97
C SER A 33 15.17 21.80 10.04
N VAL A 34 14.39 22.10 11.09
CA VAL A 34 12.93 21.97 11.03
C VAL A 34 12.43 22.97 9.98
N GLY A 35 11.82 22.47 8.91
CA GLY A 35 11.11 23.28 7.93
C GLY A 35 9.61 23.16 8.17
N THR A 36 8.99 24.19 8.74
CA THR A 36 7.52 24.26 8.82
C THR A 36 6.96 24.55 7.44
N THR A 37 6.46 23.52 6.77
CA THR A 37 5.45 23.65 5.72
C THR A 37 4.08 23.69 6.37
N ASP A 38 3.41 24.83 6.25
CA ASP A 38 2.06 25.07 6.75
C ASP A 38 1.08 24.43 5.74
N VAL A 39 0.82 23.13 5.91
CA VAL A 39 -0.19 22.36 5.16
C VAL A 39 -1.31 22.05 6.13
N ASP A 40 -2.49 22.60 5.87
CA ASP A 40 -3.69 22.43 6.71
C ASP A 40 -4.34 21.08 6.41
N SER A 41 -3.65 20.02 6.82
CA SER A 41 -4.06 18.63 6.76
C SER A 41 -3.26 17.92 7.84
N GLN A 42 -3.92 17.31 8.83
CA GLN A 42 -3.21 16.42 9.75
C GLN A 42 -2.95 15.13 8.98
N GLU A 43 -1.73 14.96 8.46
CA GLU A 43 -1.28 13.67 7.94
C GLU A 43 -1.40 12.66 9.08
N ILE A 44 -2.42 11.80 9.01
CA ILE A 44 -2.67 10.79 10.02
C ILE A 44 -1.47 9.84 9.97
N GLU A 45 -0.74 9.73 11.09
CA GLU A 45 0.28 8.69 11.26
C GLU A 45 -0.43 7.33 11.28
N LEU A 46 -0.62 6.73 10.09
CA LEU A 46 -1.45 5.55 9.88
C LEU A 46 -1.01 4.39 10.80
N GLU A 47 0.29 4.17 10.94
CA GLU A 47 0.90 3.23 11.88
C GLU A 47 0.46 3.50 13.33
N THR A 48 0.60 4.74 13.80
CA THR A 48 0.21 5.16 15.16
C THR A 48 -1.29 4.94 15.40
N TYR A 49 -2.15 5.29 14.45
CA TYR A 49 -3.60 5.08 14.52
C TYR A 49 -3.96 3.59 14.62
N PHE A 50 -3.41 2.75 13.74
CA PHE A 50 -3.69 1.31 13.74
C PHE A 50 -3.12 0.60 14.97
N LEU A 51 -1.99 1.06 15.51
CA LEU A 51 -1.40 0.53 16.74
C LEU A 51 -2.22 0.92 17.99
N ASP A 52 -2.66 2.18 18.11
CA ASP A 52 -3.45 2.65 19.25
C ASP A 52 -4.85 2.00 19.31
N LEU A 53 -5.43 1.64 18.15
CA LEU A 53 -6.68 0.87 18.07
C LEU A 53 -6.51 -0.65 18.17
N GLY A 54 -5.28 -1.18 18.18
CA GLY A 54 -5.04 -2.64 18.19
C GLY A 54 -5.41 -3.36 16.89
N ILE A 55 -5.41 -2.64 15.77
CA ILE A 55 -5.58 -3.17 14.42
C ILE A 55 -4.27 -3.85 13.95
N LEU A 56 -3.13 -3.24 14.29
CA LEU A 56 -1.80 -3.81 14.08
C LEU A 56 -1.12 -4.17 15.41
N GLU A 57 -0.25 -5.18 15.38
CA GLU A 57 0.75 -5.48 16.40
C GLU A 57 2.13 -5.74 15.76
N PRO A 58 3.25 -5.57 16.48
CA PRO A 58 4.56 -5.98 15.98
C PRO A 58 4.59 -7.48 15.64
N CYS A 59 5.13 -7.82 14.48
CA CYS A 59 5.24 -9.20 14.01
C CYS A 59 6.07 -10.07 14.97
N LYS A 60 5.77 -11.37 15.00
CA LYS A 60 6.32 -12.30 16.02
C LYS A 60 7.76 -12.75 15.74
N ASP A 61 8.16 -12.78 14.46
CA ASP A 61 9.43 -13.31 13.99
C ASP A 61 10.22 -12.31 13.09
N GLU A 62 9.64 -11.16 12.74
CA GLU A 62 10.21 -10.14 11.83
C GLU A 62 10.06 -8.72 12.40
N ASP A 63 10.86 -7.76 11.92
CA ASP A 63 10.97 -6.37 12.43
C ASP A 63 9.98 -5.43 11.70
N ASP A 64 8.69 -5.80 11.72
CA ASP A 64 7.61 -5.20 10.93
C ASP A 64 6.26 -5.22 11.70
N LEU A 65 5.18 -4.69 11.12
CA LEU A 65 3.82 -4.68 11.68
C LEU A 65 2.88 -5.68 10.97
N CYS A 66 2.13 -6.42 11.78
CA CYS A 66 1.21 -7.47 11.37
C CYS A 66 -0.22 -7.14 11.83
N LEU A 67 -1.26 -7.57 11.10
CA LEU A 67 -2.65 -7.50 11.59
C LEU A 67 -2.82 -8.34 12.87
N THR A 68 -3.61 -7.85 13.84
CA THR A 68 -3.97 -8.65 15.01
C THR A 68 -4.91 -9.81 14.62
N GLU A 69 -4.81 -10.95 15.33
CA GLU A 69 -5.62 -12.15 15.03
C GLU A 69 -7.14 -11.86 15.13
N ASP A 70 -7.53 -11.04 16.12
CA ASP A 70 -8.92 -10.59 16.31
C ASP A 70 -9.40 -9.69 15.15
N PHE A 71 -8.60 -8.70 14.72
CA PHE A 71 -8.99 -7.80 13.62
C PHE A 71 -9.00 -8.52 12.28
N SER A 72 -7.97 -9.31 11.97
CA SER A 72 -7.87 -10.10 10.74
C SER A 72 -9.06 -11.06 10.56
N THR A 73 -9.48 -11.72 11.66
CA THR A 73 -10.68 -12.57 11.66
C THR A 73 -11.95 -11.75 11.39
N ALA A 74 -12.17 -10.66 12.14
CA ALA A 74 -13.36 -9.83 12.00
C ALA A 74 -13.47 -9.17 10.61
N TRP A 75 -12.34 -8.74 10.03
CA TRP A 75 -12.27 -8.15 8.70
C TRP A 75 -12.62 -9.16 7.62
N SER A 76 -12.07 -10.38 7.72
CA SER A 76 -12.38 -11.49 6.82
C SER A 76 -13.87 -11.84 6.84
N GLU A 77 -14.49 -11.90 8.03
CA GLU A 77 -15.93 -12.13 8.17
C GLU A 77 -16.79 -11.03 7.51
N GLN A 78 -16.35 -9.76 7.49
CA GLN A 78 -17.04 -8.67 6.78
C GLN A 78 -16.80 -8.70 5.27
N ILE A 79 -15.59 -9.05 4.83
CA ILE A 79 -15.25 -9.24 3.41
C ILE A 79 -16.14 -10.32 2.77
N ASP A 80 -16.32 -11.47 3.44
CA ASP A 80 -17.19 -12.54 2.96
C ASP A 80 -18.65 -12.07 2.79
N GLN A 81 -19.17 -11.27 3.73
CA GLN A 81 -20.52 -10.69 3.65
C GLN A 81 -20.66 -9.75 2.43
N PHE A 82 -19.70 -8.85 2.20
CA PHE A 82 -19.71 -7.93 1.05
C PHE A 82 -19.43 -8.62 -0.30
N ASN A 83 -18.84 -9.82 -0.29
CA ASN A 83 -18.60 -10.62 -1.49
C ASN A 83 -19.88 -11.33 -1.97
N ASP A 84 -20.68 -11.86 -1.03
CA ASP A 84 -21.99 -12.48 -1.29
C ASP A 84 -23.11 -11.44 -1.60
N GLU A 85 -22.87 -10.14 -1.41
CA GLU A 85 -23.86 -9.06 -1.62
C GLU A 85 -23.61 -8.15 -2.86
N ASP A 86 -24.74 -7.75 -3.50
CA ASP A 86 -24.80 -6.68 -4.49
C ASP A 86 -24.63 -5.31 -3.80
N ILE A 87 -23.37 -4.90 -3.58
CA ILE A 87 -23.00 -3.58 -3.02
C ILE A 87 -23.68 -2.45 -3.83
N SER A 88 -24.56 -1.69 -3.18
CA SER A 88 -25.13 -0.46 -3.73
C SER A 88 -24.18 0.73 -3.62
N ALA A 89 -24.34 1.71 -4.52
CA ALA A 89 -23.58 2.95 -4.46
C ALA A 89 -23.83 3.74 -3.17
N ASP A 90 -25.04 3.66 -2.62
CA ASP A 90 -25.39 4.30 -1.34
C ASP A 90 -24.67 3.63 -0.16
N GLN A 91 -24.54 2.30 -0.12
CA GLN A 91 -23.70 1.60 0.88
C GLN A 91 -22.23 2.01 0.78
N ALA A 92 -21.70 2.16 -0.45
CA ALA A 92 -20.34 2.61 -0.66
C ALA A 92 -20.12 4.09 -0.26
N ALA A 93 -21.15 4.93 -0.41
CA ALA A 93 -21.12 6.32 0.02
C ALA A 93 -21.19 6.46 1.56
N ASP A 94 -22.11 5.74 2.22
CA ASP A 94 -22.32 5.78 3.68
C ASP A 94 -21.07 5.33 4.46
N ALA A 95 -20.41 4.24 4.04
CA ALA A 95 -19.19 3.75 4.67
C ALA A 95 -18.04 4.79 4.70
N PHE A 96 -17.95 5.60 3.64
CA PHE A 96 -16.98 6.69 3.51
C PHE A 96 -17.51 8.04 4.05
N GLY A 97 -18.66 8.07 4.72
CA GLY A 97 -19.18 9.25 5.43
C GLY A 97 -19.93 10.27 4.56
N PHE A 98 -20.37 9.90 3.36
CA PHE A 98 -21.21 10.76 2.51
C PHE A 98 -22.70 10.62 2.88
N ASP A 99 -23.46 11.73 2.88
CA ASP A 99 -24.90 11.71 3.19
C ASP A 99 -25.72 11.10 2.03
N THR A 100 -26.45 10.02 2.33
CA THR A 100 -27.28 9.26 1.40
C THR A 100 -28.76 9.69 1.37
N THR A 101 -29.12 10.76 2.09
CA THR A 101 -30.53 11.17 2.28
C THR A 101 -31.15 11.88 1.07
N ASP A 102 -30.45 12.87 0.50
CA ASP A 102 -30.95 13.74 -0.58
C ASP A 102 -30.09 13.67 -1.87
N ASP A 103 -28.87 13.16 -1.78
CA ASP A 103 -27.93 13.04 -2.90
C ASP A 103 -28.14 11.76 -3.73
N LYS A 104 -27.30 11.57 -4.75
CA LYS A 104 -27.33 10.40 -5.63
C LYS A 104 -25.95 9.89 -5.95
N TYR A 105 -25.75 8.61 -5.66
CA TYR A 105 -24.51 7.89 -5.91
C TYR A 105 -24.69 6.86 -7.01
N GLU A 106 -23.68 6.72 -7.86
CA GLU A 106 -23.60 5.72 -8.92
C GLU A 106 -22.20 5.09 -8.90
N THR A 107 -22.12 3.76 -8.98
CA THR A 107 -20.84 3.02 -9.04
C THR A 107 -20.67 2.44 -10.44
N GLU A 108 -19.54 2.71 -11.09
CA GLU A 108 -19.20 2.13 -12.40
C GLU A 108 -17.89 1.33 -12.34
N THR A 109 -17.79 0.29 -13.17
CA THR A 109 -16.57 -0.49 -13.38
C THR A 109 -15.82 0.01 -14.62
N HIS A 110 -14.58 0.48 -14.45
CA HIS A 110 -13.74 1.10 -15.49
C HIS A 110 -12.46 0.27 -15.71
N GLY A 111 -12.55 -0.75 -16.56
CA GLY A 111 -11.56 -1.82 -16.59
C GLY A 111 -11.79 -2.75 -15.41
N ASP A 112 -10.77 -2.98 -14.59
CA ASP A 112 -10.91 -3.71 -13.32
C ASP A 112 -11.34 -2.78 -12.17
N ALA A 113 -11.01 -1.49 -12.28
CA ALA A 113 -11.23 -0.48 -11.25
C ALA A 113 -12.71 -0.19 -11.00
N GLN A 114 -13.08 0.05 -9.74
CA GLN A 114 -14.39 0.56 -9.34
C GLN A 114 -14.30 2.08 -9.12
N VAL A 115 -15.32 2.81 -9.52
CA VAL A 115 -15.39 4.28 -9.40
C VAL A 115 -16.74 4.67 -8.81
N LEU A 116 -16.74 5.42 -7.71
CA LEU A 116 -17.94 5.97 -7.07
C LEU A 116 -18.11 7.43 -7.48
N TYR A 117 -19.32 7.76 -7.93
CA TYR A 117 -19.69 9.10 -8.40
C TYR A 117 -20.76 9.73 -7.52
N GLN A 118 -20.65 11.05 -7.30
CA GLN A 118 -21.74 11.90 -6.86
C GLN A 118 -22.16 12.79 -8.04
N GLY A 119 -23.26 12.44 -8.71
CA GLY A 119 -23.73 13.11 -9.93
C GLY A 119 -22.77 12.98 -11.11
N SER A 120 -21.80 13.89 -11.24
CA SER A 120 -20.73 13.83 -12.26
C SER A 120 -19.33 14.08 -11.71
N GLY A 121 -19.17 14.12 -10.38
CA GLY A 121 -17.88 14.14 -9.71
C GLY A 121 -17.48 12.73 -9.28
N VAL A 122 -16.23 12.33 -9.52
CA VAL A 122 -15.65 11.14 -8.88
C VAL A 122 -15.39 11.49 -7.42
N ILE A 123 -15.84 10.64 -6.50
CA ILE A 123 -15.64 10.79 -5.05
C ILE A 123 -14.89 9.60 -4.42
N GLY A 124 -14.72 8.49 -5.15
CA GLY A 124 -13.88 7.36 -4.75
C GLY A 124 -13.44 6.52 -5.95
N LYS A 125 -12.25 5.90 -5.85
CA LYS A 125 -11.69 4.99 -6.87
C LYS A 125 -10.93 3.84 -6.17
N TRP A 126 -11.18 2.61 -6.61
CA TRP A 126 -10.48 1.40 -6.16
C TRP A 126 -9.89 0.67 -7.36
N PRO A 127 -8.69 0.07 -7.27
CA PRO A 127 -8.06 -0.60 -8.41
C PRO A 127 -8.75 -1.93 -8.83
N SER A 128 -9.62 -2.49 -8.00
CA SER A 128 -10.40 -3.71 -8.28
C SER A 128 -11.73 -3.73 -7.50
N ARG A 129 -12.58 -4.76 -7.68
CA ARG A 129 -13.75 -4.97 -6.80
C ARG A 129 -13.32 -5.50 -5.44
N ALA A 130 -12.33 -6.39 -5.37
CA ALA A 130 -11.74 -6.86 -4.12
C ALA A 130 -11.28 -5.68 -3.25
N ALA A 131 -10.61 -4.68 -3.82
CA ALA A 131 -10.16 -3.48 -3.09
C ALA A 131 -11.32 -2.66 -2.49
N LEU A 132 -12.47 -2.57 -3.18
CA LEU A 132 -13.68 -1.93 -2.64
C LEU A 132 -14.32 -2.76 -1.51
N ILE A 133 -14.51 -4.07 -1.73
CA ILE A 133 -15.02 -5.01 -0.71
C ILE A 133 -14.18 -4.93 0.57
N THR A 134 -12.86 -4.89 0.38
CA THR A 134 -11.86 -4.83 1.45
C THR A 134 -11.99 -3.56 2.29
N ASP A 135 -12.12 -2.38 1.65
CA ASP A 135 -12.33 -1.12 2.36
C ASP A 135 -13.67 -1.09 3.13
N LEU A 136 -14.76 -1.58 2.51
CA LEU A 136 -16.06 -1.63 3.17
C LEU A 136 -16.05 -2.57 4.38
N GLY A 137 -15.37 -3.72 4.25
CA GLY A 137 -15.15 -4.65 5.35
C GLY A 137 -14.34 -4.04 6.50
N ALA A 138 -13.28 -3.27 6.18
CA ALA A 138 -12.47 -2.59 7.19
C ALA A 138 -13.27 -1.47 7.88
N ALA A 139 -13.99 -0.64 7.12
CA ALA A 139 -14.84 0.42 7.67
C ALA A 139 -15.90 -0.14 8.63
N ALA A 140 -16.49 -1.30 8.29
CA ALA A 140 -17.46 -1.98 9.14
C ALA A 140 -16.87 -2.53 10.45
N VAL A 141 -15.60 -2.97 10.47
CA VAL A 141 -14.92 -3.36 11.72
C VAL A 141 -14.46 -2.14 12.51
N ILE A 142 -13.85 -1.14 11.87
CA ILE A 142 -13.31 0.05 12.52
C ILE A 142 -14.40 0.82 13.27
N GLU A 143 -15.61 0.93 12.71
CA GLU A 143 -16.77 1.53 13.39
C GLU A 143 -17.13 0.86 14.74
N THR A 144 -16.72 -0.39 14.98
CA THR A 144 -16.99 -1.10 16.24
C THR A 144 -15.94 -0.87 17.33
N ILE A 145 -14.76 -0.34 16.96
CA ILE A 145 -13.61 -0.15 17.85
C ILE A 145 -13.25 1.34 18.05
N ASP A 146 -13.42 2.17 17.02
CA ASP A 146 -13.30 3.62 17.06
C ASP A 146 -14.70 4.26 17.13
N SER A 147 -15.04 4.86 18.28
CA SER A 147 -16.33 5.54 18.46
C SER A 147 -16.49 6.78 17.61
N ASP A 148 -15.37 7.36 17.17
CA ASP A 148 -15.30 8.66 16.54
C ASP A 148 -15.19 8.51 15.01
N TRP A 149 -15.10 7.27 14.49
CA TRP A 149 -15.06 6.90 13.06
C TRP A 149 -16.15 7.56 12.19
N LYS A 150 -17.30 7.92 12.75
CA LYS A 150 -18.36 8.63 12.01
C LYS A 150 -18.12 10.15 11.87
N GLU A 151 -17.16 10.71 12.57
CA GLU A 151 -16.79 12.14 12.52
C GLU A 151 -15.60 12.42 11.57
N TYR A 152 -14.80 11.40 11.21
CA TYR A 152 -13.74 11.49 10.20
C TYR A 152 -14.31 11.81 8.80
N ASP A 153 -13.56 12.60 8.03
CA ASP A 153 -13.96 12.98 6.68
C ASP A 153 -13.67 11.88 5.63
N PRO A 154 -14.30 11.93 4.44
CA PRO A 154 -14.16 10.88 3.43
C PRO A 154 -12.73 10.68 2.88
N GLN A 155 -11.89 11.72 2.93
CA GLN A 155 -10.49 11.65 2.51
C GLN A 155 -9.63 10.99 3.59
N GLU A 156 -9.83 11.33 4.87
CA GLU A 156 -9.17 10.67 6.01
C GLU A 156 -9.47 9.16 6.01
N LYS A 157 -10.76 8.80 5.84
CA LYS A 157 -11.20 7.40 5.69
C LYS A 157 -10.57 6.73 4.48
N GLY A 158 -10.52 7.42 3.33
CA GLY A 158 -9.89 6.93 2.11
C GLY A 158 -8.40 6.61 2.30
N GLN A 159 -7.66 7.48 3.00
CA GLN A 159 -6.25 7.29 3.30
C GLN A 159 -6.02 6.11 4.24
N LEU A 160 -6.79 6.01 5.33
CA LEU A 160 -6.72 4.91 6.29
C LEU A 160 -7.00 3.55 5.62
N LEU A 161 -8.15 3.41 4.97
CA LEU A 161 -8.56 2.14 4.36
C LEU A 161 -7.61 1.72 3.22
N ASN A 162 -7.11 2.68 2.43
CA ASN A 162 -6.11 2.42 1.39
C ASN A 162 -4.75 1.98 1.94
N GLY A 163 -4.28 2.57 3.05
CA GLY A 163 -3.04 2.14 3.72
C GLY A 163 -3.18 0.76 4.35
N LEU A 164 -4.33 0.46 4.98
CA LEU A 164 -4.57 -0.81 5.66
C LEU A 164 -4.53 -2.02 4.71
N ARG A 165 -4.86 -1.82 3.42
CA ARG A 165 -4.74 -2.85 2.37
C ARG A 165 -3.32 -3.38 2.14
N LEU A 166 -2.27 -2.71 2.64
CA LEU A 166 -0.89 -3.17 2.51
C LEU A 166 -0.53 -4.33 3.47
N PHE A 167 -1.34 -4.58 4.51
CA PHE A 167 -1.05 -5.57 5.55
C PHE A 167 -1.69 -6.96 5.32
N PHE A 168 -2.11 -7.28 4.08
CA PHE A 168 -2.53 -8.63 3.72
C PHE A 168 -1.33 -9.50 3.32
N GLU A 169 -1.17 -10.66 3.97
CA GLU A 169 -0.30 -11.75 3.52
C GLU A 169 -1.01 -12.69 2.52
N VAL A 170 -2.32 -12.87 2.72
CA VAL A 170 -3.22 -13.75 1.96
C VAL A 170 -4.39 -12.92 1.47
N CYS A 171 -4.86 -13.17 0.24
CA CYS A 171 -5.83 -12.28 -0.39
C CYS A 171 -7.25 -12.38 0.18
N PRO A 172 -7.98 -11.24 0.26
CA PRO A 172 -9.35 -11.19 0.73
C PRO A 172 -10.31 -11.85 -0.29
N GLY A 173 -11.14 -12.79 0.17
CA GLY A 173 -12.15 -13.47 -0.64
C GLY A 173 -11.64 -14.63 -1.51
N ASP A 174 -10.32 -14.84 -1.59
CA ASP A 174 -9.73 -16.09 -2.10
C ASP A 174 -8.75 -16.70 -1.06
N SER A 175 -7.81 -17.54 -1.48
CA SER A 175 -6.77 -18.10 -0.59
C SER A 175 -5.38 -18.05 -1.21
N GLY A 176 -5.19 -17.18 -2.20
CA GLY A 176 -3.94 -16.92 -2.87
C GLY A 176 -3.01 -16.06 -2.02
N ALA A 177 -1.72 -16.11 -2.33
CA ALA A 177 -0.76 -15.17 -1.75
C ALA A 177 -0.94 -13.77 -2.34
N VAL A 178 -0.60 -12.75 -1.56
CA VAL A 178 -0.41 -11.40 -2.05
C VAL A 178 0.96 -11.28 -2.73
N GLU A 179 1.00 -10.71 -3.93
CA GLU A 179 2.24 -10.42 -4.66
C GLU A 179 2.45 -8.91 -4.82
N PHE A 180 3.62 -8.43 -4.41
CA PHE A 180 4.09 -7.05 -4.63
C PHE A 180 4.90 -6.98 -5.93
N ASN A 181 4.45 -6.17 -6.90
CA ASN A 181 5.03 -6.08 -8.23
C ASN A 181 5.25 -4.62 -8.66
N GLU A 182 6.37 -4.36 -9.34
CA GLU A 182 6.55 -3.15 -10.16
C GLU A 182 6.04 -3.45 -11.57
N GLU A 183 5.04 -2.71 -12.06
CA GLU A 183 4.37 -2.94 -13.34
C GLU A 183 4.35 -1.66 -14.20
N THR A 184 4.54 -1.79 -15.52
CA THR A 184 4.29 -0.67 -16.46
C THR A 184 2.85 -0.74 -16.97
N VAL A 185 2.03 0.27 -16.67
CA VAL A 185 0.65 0.40 -17.16
C VAL A 185 0.56 1.36 -18.35
N GLU A 186 -0.10 0.94 -19.43
CA GLU A 186 -0.34 1.78 -20.62
C GLU A 186 -1.75 2.38 -20.62
N SER A 187 -1.84 3.70 -20.46
CA SER A 187 -3.04 4.46 -20.82
C SER A 187 -3.09 4.72 -22.33
N CYS A 188 -4.22 5.19 -22.86
CA CYS A 188 -4.39 5.46 -24.29
C CYS A 188 -3.43 6.52 -24.90
N CYS A 189 -2.63 7.22 -24.09
CA CYS A 189 -1.69 8.26 -24.53
C CYS A 189 -0.32 8.25 -23.82
N GLN A 190 -0.15 7.51 -22.71
CA GLN A 190 1.06 7.53 -21.88
C GLN A 190 1.21 6.22 -21.10
N SER A 191 2.45 5.72 -21.03
CA SER A 191 2.87 4.63 -20.14
C SER A 191 3.45 5.17 -18.84
N HIS A 192 3.14 4.55 -17.71
CA HIS A 192 3.68 4.88 -16.38
C HIS A 192 4.09 3.60 -15.67
N ASP A 193 5.08 3.67 -14.78
CA ASP A 193 5.40 2.58 -13.86
C ASP A 193 4.63 2.76 -12.54
N VAL A 194 4.10 1.67 -12.00
CA VAL A 194 3.33 1.62 -10.75
C VAL A 194 3.87 0.55 -9.81
N LEU A 195 3.75 0.78 -8.50
CA LEU A 195 3.77 -0.28 -7.50
C LEU A 195 2.35 -0.86 -7.39
N ALA A 196 2.20 -2.15 -7.66
CA ALA A 196 0.96 -2.89 -7.55
C ALA A 196 1.05 -3.98 -6.47
N VAL A 197 -0.06 -4.19 -5.76
CA VAL A 197 -0.25 -5.31 -4.83
C VAL A 197 -1.43 -6.13 -5.34
N THR A 198 -1.17 -7.37 -5.73
CA THR A 198 -2.07 -8.17 -6.58
C THR A 198 -2.26 -9.57 -6.02
N CYS A 199 -3.48 -10.11 -6.12
CA CYS A 199 -3.80 -11.47 -5.71
C CYS A 199 -3.34 -12.51 -6.73
N ALA A 200 -2.52 -13.48 -6.31
CA ALA A 200 -1.89 -14.45 -7.22
C ALA A 200 -2.89 -15.38 -7.95
N ASP A 201 -3.99 -15.76 -7.29
CA ASP A 201 -4.96 -16.72 -7.84
C ASP A 201 -6.08 -16.06 -8.68
N SER A 202 -6.53 -14.87 -8.28
CA SER A 202 -7.63 -14.13 -8.94
C SER A 202 -7.16 -13.03 -9.90
N GLY A 203 -5.99 -12.43 -9.66
CA GLY A 203 -5.46 -11.29 -10.41
C GLY A 203 -6.04 -9.93 -10.02
N GLU A 204 -6.89 -9.84 -8.98
CA GLU A 204 -7.40 -8.54 -8.51
C GLU A 204 -6.31 -7.73 -7.78
N ARG A 205 -6.18 -6.44 -8.13
CA ARG A 205 -5.26 -5.50 -7.46
C ARG A 205 -5.89 -4.96 -6.18
N LEU A 206 -5.23 -5.10 -5.04
CA LEU A 206 -5.62 -4.46 -3.78
C LEU A 206 -5.13 -3.01 -3.73
N PHE A 207 -3.89 -2.75 -4.17
CA PHE A 207 -3.23 -1.44 -4.13
C PHE A 207 -2.55 -1.15 -5.48
N GLU A 208 -2.52 0.12 -5.86
CA GLU A 208 -1.84 0.64 -7.06
C GLU A 208 -1.43 2.10 -6.78
N HIS A 209 -0.15 2.43 -6.94
CA HIS A 209 0.35 3.81 -6.82
C HIS A 209 1.45 4.09 -7.86
N SER A 210 1.53 5.32 -8.38
CA SER A 210 2.47 5.65 -9.46
C SER A 210 3.86 5.98 -8.96
N LEU A 211 4.87 5.37 -9.59
CA LEU A 211 6.28 5.67 -9.29
C LEU A 211 6.72 7.05 -9.82
N ASP A 212 5.92 7.69 -10.69
CA ASP A 212 6.10 9.09 -11.11
C ASP A 212 5.74 10.09 -10.00
N GLU A 213 4.94 9.68 -9.00
CA GLU A 213 4.47 10.54 -7.90
C GLU A 213 5.37 10.46 -6.65
N LEU A 214 6.37 9.57 -6.65
CA LEU A 214 7.32 9.32 -5.55
C LEU A 214 8.70 10.00 -5.76
N GLN A 215 8.79 11.07 -6.58
CA GLN A 215 10.06 11.68 -7.05
C GLN A 215 10.15 13.20 -6.90
#